data_AF-A0A1W9GAK5-F1
#
_entry.id   AF-A0A1W9GAK5-F1
#
_cell.length_a   1.000
_cell.length_b   1.000
_cell.length_c   1.000
_cell.angle_alpha   90.00
_cell.angle_beta   90.00
_cell.angle_gamma   90.00
#
_symmetry.space_group_name_H-M   'P 1'
#
loop_
_entity.id
_entity.type
_entity.pdbx_description
1 polymer ?
#
loop_
_entity_poly.entity_id
_entity_poly.type
_entity_poly.pdbx_seq_one_letter_code
_entity_poly.pdbx_strand_id
1 'polypeptide(L)' 'MLILMDQAPQVDQVLKVYVPTPVTVAETPTLAEVRWTRKLPFGRVNGSGAYFVGLKFMF' A
#
# COMPACT_ATOMS: atom_id res chain seq x y z
N MET A 1 -6.32 -4.08 -4.25
CA MET A 1 -4.90 -4.47 -4.32
C MET A 1 -4.34 -4.64 -2.91
N LEU A 2 -3.40 -5.54 -2.70
CA LEU A 2 -2.71 -5.73 -1.41
C LEU A 2 -1.23 -5.38 -1.60
N ILE A 3 -0.70 -4.51 -0.74
CA ILE A 3 0.73 -4.19 -0.72
C ILE A 3 1.34 -4.45 0.65
N LEU A 4 2.65 -4.66 0.67
CA LEU A 4 3.46 -4.73 1.88
C LEU A 4 4.15 -3.40 2.10
N MET A 5 4.01 -2.82 3.29
CA MET A 5 4.66 -1.55 3.66
C MET A 5 5.41 -1.70 4.98
N ASP A 6 6.46 -0.91 5.17
CA ASP A 6 7.15 -0.73 6.45
C ASP A 6 6.44 0.28 7.38
N GLN A 7 5.46 1.00 6.81
CA GLN A 7 4.65 2.00 7.47
C GLN A 7 3.22 1.51 7.63
N ALA A 8 2.53 2.02 8.66
CA ALA A 8 1.11 1.80 8.87
C ALA A 8 0.31 3.04 8.41
N PRO A 9 -0.03 3.15 7.11
CA PRO A 9 -0.85 4.26 6.64
C PRO A 9 -2.24 4.21 7.26
N GLN A 10 -2.87 5.38 7.39
CA GLN A 10 -4.19 5.52 8.00
C GLN A 10 -5.28 4.97 7.06
N VAL A 11 -6.34 4.41 7.64
CA VAL A 11 -7.54 4.04 6.88
C VAL A 11 -8.17 5.31 6.30
N ASP A 12 -8.75 5.17 5.11
CA ASP A 12 -9.30 6.23 4.25
C ASP A 12 -8.26 7.24 3.70
N GLN A 13 -6.97 7.04 3.97
CA GLN A 13 -5.90 7.82 3.36
C GLN A 13 -5.79 7.51 1.85
N VAL A 14 -5.65 8.56 1.02
CA VAL A 14 -5.37 8.42 -0.41
C VAL A 14 -3.87 8.41 -0.66
N LEU A 15 -3.41 7.39 -1.38
CA LEU A 15 -2.02 7.18 -1.79
C LEU A 15 -1.90 7.27 -3.31
N LYS A 16 -0.80 7.87 -3.76
CA LYS A 16 -0.37 7.81 -5.16
C LYS A 16 0.48 6.56 -5.34
N VAL A 17 -0.01 5.60 -6.13
CA VAL A 17 0.61 4.29 -6.29
C VAL A 17 1.13 4.12 -7.71
N TYR A 18 2.41 3.74 -7.82
CA TYR A 18 3.04 3.39 -9.08
C TYR A 18 3.02 1.87 -9.22
N VAL A 19 2.24 1.36 -10.17
CA VAL A 19 2.15 -0.08 -10.44
C VAL A 19 3.10 -0.41 -11.58
N PRO A 20 4.12 -1.27 -11.39
CA PRO A 20 4.98 -1.70 -12.48
C PRO A 20 4.21 -2.67 -13.37
N THR A 21 3.50 -2.16 -14.38
CA THR A 21 2.86 -3.01 -15.41
C THR A 21 3.82 -3.27 -16.56
N PRO A 22 3.88 -4.49 -17.12
CA PRO A 22 4.79 -4.85 -18.22
C PRO A 22 4.47 -4.21 -19.58
N VAL A 23 3.43 -3.37 -19.65
CA VAL A 23 3.04 -2.65 -20.87
C VAL A 23 3.28 -1.16 -20.62
N THR A 24 3.99 -0.51 -21.55
CA THR A 24 4.39 0.91 -21.59
C THR A 24 3.26 1.95 -21.45
N VAL A 25 2.05 1.54 -21.10
CA VAL A 25 0.82 2.35 -21.15
C VAL A 25 0.42 2.93 -19.79
N ALA A 26 0.94 2.42 -18.66
CA ALA A 26 0.56 2.94 -17.34
C ALA A 26 1.75 3.54 -16.56
N GLU A 27 2.41 4.54 -17.14
CA GLU A 27 3.21 5.49 -16.35
C GLU A 27 2.33 6.41 -15.47
N THR A 28 1.01 6.38 -15.68
CA THR A 28 0.07 7.19 -14.91
C THR A 28 0.00 6.66 -13.47
N PRO A 29 0.41 7.46 -12.47
CA PRO A 29 0.30 7.07 -11.08
C PRO A 29 -1.17 6.93 -10.71
N THR A 30 -1.59 5.78 -10.19
CA THR A 30 -2.99 5.53 -9.84
C THR A 30 -3.24 5.99 -8.41
N LEU A 31 -4.33 6.72 -8.19
CA LEU A 31 -4.79 7.06 -6.85
C LEU A 31 -5.53 5.87 -6.23
N ALA A 32 -5.14 5.51 -5.02
CA ALA A 32 -5.74 4.41 -4.27
C ALA A 32 -6.01 4.80 -2.81
N GLU A 33 -7.15 4.40 -2.31
CA GLU A 33 -7.57 4.62 -0.93
C GLU A 33 -7.19 3.42 -0.06
N VAL A 34 -6.64 3.67 1.13
CA VAL A 34 -6.36 2.65 2.13
C VAL A 34 -7.67 2.22 2.80
N ARG A 35 -8.02 0.94 2.69
CA ARG A 35 -9.25 0.40 3.29
C ARG A 35 -9.00 -0.39 4.57
N TRP A 36 -7.79 -0.91 4.75
CA TRP A 36 -7.38 -1.56 6.00
C TRP A 36 -5.85 -1.68 6.07
N THR A 37 -5.34 -1.72 7.30
CA THR A 37 -3.91 -1.93 7.61
C THR A 37 -3.80 -3.03 8.67
N ARG A 38 -2.94 -4.03 8.44
CA ARG A 38 -2.71 -5.14 9.38
C ARG A 38 -1.22 -5.34 9.62
N LYS A 39 -0.80 -5.25 10.88
CA LYS A 39 0.58 -5.53 11.28
C LYS A 39 0.90 -7.02 11.12
N LEU A 40 2.07 -7.33 10.55
CA LEU A 40 2.58 -8.69 10.47
C LEU A 40 3.28 -9.11 11.78
N PRO A 41 3.14 -10.38 12.19
CA PRO A 41 3.72 -10.89 13.43
C PRO A 41 5.22 -11.22 13.34
N PHE A 42 5.93 -10.71 12.33
CA PHE A 42 7.37 -11.02 12.07
C PHE A 42 8.27 -9.75 12.02
N GLY A 43 7.84 -8.63 12.63
CA GLY A 43 8.57 -7.35 12.60
C GLY A 43 9.77 -7.28 13.55
N ARG A 44 10.71 -6.35 13.29
CA ARG A 44 11.87 -6.10 14.17
C ARG A 44 11.40 -5.59 15.53
N VAL A 45 12.14 -5.92 16.59
CA VAL A 45 11.85 -5.56 18.00
C VAL A 45 11.75 -4.05 18.23
N ASN A 46 12.32 -3.24 17.33
CA ASN A 46 12.41 -1.77 17.45
C ASN A 46 11.18 -1.00 16.90
N GLY A 47 10.01 -1.64 16.80
CA GLY A 47 8.76 -0.96 16.42
C GLY A 47 8.58 -0.69 14.92
N SER A 48 9.63 -0.82 14.09
CA SER A 48 9.53 -0.90 12.64
C SER A 48 9.04 -2.29 12.23
N GLY A 49 7.82 -2.34 11.71
CA GLY A 49 7.12 -3.59 11.39
C GLY A 49 6.63 -3.58 9.95
N ALA A 50 6.55 -4.76 9.34
CA ALA A 50 5.89 -4.89 8.06
C ALA A 50 4.36 -4.92 8.26
N TYR A 51 3.63 -4.25 7.39
CA TYR A 51 2.18 -4.14 7.39
C TYR A 51 1.64 -4.60 6.04
N PHE A 52 0.57 -5.40 6.10
CA PHE A 52 -0.30 -5.57 4.96
C PHE A 52 -1.25 -4.38 4.86
N VAL A 53 -1.32 -3.77 3.69
CA VAL A 53 -2.19 -2.62 3.42
C VAL A 53 -3.09 -2.96 2.25
N GLY A 54 -4.39 -2.96 2.52
CA GLY A 54 -5.43 -3.15 1.52
C GLY A 54 -5.79 -1.83 0.85
N LEU A 55 -5.67 -1.79 -0.47
CA LEU A 55 -5.93 -0.62 -1.30
C LEU A 55 -7.13 -0.82 -2.22
N LYS A 56 -7.91 0.23 -2.40
CA LYS A 56 -8.97 0.35 -3.41
C LYS A 56 -8.56 1.43 -4.42
N PHE A 57 -8.40 1.06 -5.69
CA PHE A 57 -8.16 2.03 -6.75
C PHE A 57 -9.40 2.89 -6.98
N MET A 58 -9.19 4.17 -7.21
CA MET A 58 -10.28 5.13 -7.46
C MET A 58 -10.63 5.24 -8.96
N PHE A 59 -9.78 4.72 -9.85
CA PHE A 59 -9.91 4.80 -11.31
C PHE A 59 -9.38 3.52 -11.96
#